data_AF-A0A9E6BS31-F1
#
_entry.id   AF-A0A9E6BS31-F1
#
_cell.length_a   1.000
_cell.length_b   1.000
_cell.length_c   1.000
_cell.angle_alpha   90.00
_cell.angle_beta   90.00
_cell.angle_gamma   90.00
#
_symmetry.space_group_name_H-M   'P 1'
#
loop_
_entity.id
_entity.type
_entity.pdbx_description
1 polymer ?
#
loop_
_entity_poly.entity_id
_entity_poly.type
_entity_poly.pdbx_seq_one_letter_code
_entity_poly.pdbx_strand_id
1 'polypeptide(L)'
;ELYKSEAPDRALDAVDVNAPVLPLLNSMFKEVCRILCEDGDARGCMTVNCLAESSGSNPEIDGLLVSLTEASIDRFASLLRVAAKRGEIPRKTNFRKKALAVQTLLTGINLMSKVVRDEKELMSVVSQTLSGLGLSAANARSRPPTP
;
A
#
# COMPACT_ATOMS: atom_id res chain seq x y z
N GLU A 1 -10.19 -3.57 -16.86
CA GLU A 1 -10.50 -2.13 -16.98
C GLU A 1 -11.29 -1.60 -15.77
N LEU A 2 -12.60 -1.88 -15.61
CA LEU A 2 -13.42 -1.28 -14.54
C LEU A 2 -12.92 -1.51 -13.10
N TYR A 3 -12.42 -2.71 -12.78
CA TYR A 3 -11.97 -2.99 -11.41
C TYR A 3 -10.69 -2.24 -11.03
N LYS A 4 -9.79 -2.00 -11.99
CA LYS A 4 -8.55 -1.23 -11.75
C LYS A 4 -8.85 0.21 -11.33
N SER A 5 -9.94 0.80 -11.82
CA SER A 5 -10.37 2.15 -11.43
C SER A 5 -10.99 2.26 -10.04
N GLU A 6 -11.26 1.14 -9.36
CA GLU A 6 -11.83 1.10 -7.99
C GLU A 6 -10.91 0.40 -6.97
N ALA A 7 -9.78 -0.14 -7.41
CA ALA A 7 -8.83 -0.82 -6.54
C ALA A 7 -8.26 0.16 -5.47
N PRO A 8 -7.98 -0.30 -4.24
CA PRO A 8 -7.52 0.59 -3.16
C PRO A 8 -6.20 1.31 -3.49
N ASP A 9 -5.34 0.67 -4.29
CA ASP A 9 -4.06 1.20 -4.72
C ASP A 9 -4.16 2.06 -5.99
N ARG A 10 -5.36 2.30 -6.56
CA ARG A 10 -5.57 3.19 -7.72
C ARG A 10 -5.02 4.60 -7.51
N ALA A 11 -4.97 5.06 -6.25
CA ALA A 11 -4.40 6.37 -5.91
C ALA A 11 -2.90 6.46 -6.28
N LEU A 12 -2.24 5.32 -6.50
CA LEU A 12 -0.87 5.21 -7.01
C LEU A 12 -0.76 5.26 -8.53
N ASP A 13 -1.87 5.22 -9.27
CA ASP A 13 -1.85 5.40 -10.73
C ASP A 13 -1.83 6.90 -11.10
N ALA A 14 -2.27 7.77 -10.20
CA ALA A 14 -2.32 9.23 -10.38
C ALA A 14 -1.14 9.98 -9.73
N VAL A 15 0.04 9.36 -9.69
CA VAL A 15 1.21 9.97 -9.05
C VAL A 15 1.76 11.10 -9.91
N ASP A 16 1.59 12.33 -9.42
CA ASP A 16 2.34 13.48 -9.93
C ASP A 16 3.83 13.12 -9.87
N VAL A 17 4.47 13.15 -11.03
CA VAL A 17 5.88 12.79 -11.22
C VAL A 17 6.79 13.61 -10.31
N ASN A 18 6.37 14.78 -9.81
CA ASN A 18 7.19 15.63 -8.96
C ASN A 18 6.85 15.52 -7.46
N ALA A 19 5.76 14.84 -7.07
CA ALA A 19 5.37 14.72 -5.68
C ALA A 19 6.34 13.82 -4.89
N PRO A 20 6.68 14.15 -3.63
CA PRO A 20 7.45 13.26 -2.76
C PRO A 20 6.70 11.94 -2.51
N VAL A 21 7.43 10.83 -2.54
CA VAL A 21 6.83 9.49 -2.49
C VAL A 21 6.28 9.15 -1.11
N LEU A 22 6.95 9.53 -0.01
CA LEU A 22 6.47 9.17 1.33
C LEU A 22 5.13 9.86 1.72
N PRO A 23 4.95 11.18 1.49
CA PRO A 23 3.66 11.84 1.66
C PRO A 23 2.55 11.28 0.77
N LEU A 24 2.89 10.91 -0.47
CA LEU A 24 1.95 10.24 -1.38
C LEU A 24 1.51 8.89 -0.80
N LEU A 25 2.44 8.04 -0.35
CA LEU A 25 2.12 6.74 0.24
C LEU A 25 1.18 6.90 1.44
N ASN A 26 1.47 7.86 2.31
CA ASN A 26 0.62 8.18 3.46
C ASN A 26 -0.78 8.66 3.05
N SER A 27 -0.87 9.50 2.00
CA SER A 27 -2.14 10.00 1.49
C SER A 27 -2.98 8.89 0.84
N MET A 28 -2.34 7.97 0.12
CA MET A 28 -2.99 6.79 -0.44
C MET A 28 -3.58 5.92 0.68
N PHE A 29 -2.82 5.60 1.74
CA PHE A 29 -3.39 4.84 2.85
C PHE A 29 -4.49 5.57 3.60
N LYS A 30 -4.42 6.90 3.72
CA LYS A 30 -5.50 7.71 4.28
C LYS A 30 -6.78 7.55 3.49
N GLU A 31 -6.67 7.65 2.17
CA GLU A 31 -7.81 7.47 1.28
C GLU A 31 -8.37 6.04 1.36
N VAL A 32 -7.51 5.02 1.42
CA VAL A 32 -7.92 3.63 1.63
C VAL A 32 -8.70 3.47 2.94
N CYS A 33 -8.18 3.97 4.06
CA CYS A 33 -8.87 3.86 5.36
C CYS A 33 -10.22 4.56 5.33
N ARG A 34 -10.28 5.76 4.74
CA ARG A 34 -11.52 6.53 4.57
C ARG A 34 -12.56 5.73 3.77
N ILE A 35 -12.20 5.24 2.59
CA ILE A 35 -13.10 4.45 1.72
C ILE A 35 -13.61 3.20 2.46
N LEU A 36 -12.73 2.47 3.14
CA LEU A 36 -13.10 1.24 3.85
C LEU A 36 -14.05 1.49 5.03
N CYS A 37 -13.90 2.61 5.72
CA CYS A 37 -14.77 3.01 6.83
C CYS A 37 -16.12 3.58 6.35
N GLU A 38 -16.13 4.31 5.23
CA GLU A 38 -17.36 4.86 4.63
C GLU A 38 -18.21 3.79 3.93
N ASP A 39 -17.61 2.65 3.53
CA ASP A 39 -18.35 1.52 2.97
C ASP A 39 -19.16 0.82 4.08
N GLY A 40 -20.44 1.17 4.18
CA GLY A 40 -21.38 0.60 5.15
C GLY A 40 -21.40 -0.93 5.11
N ASP A 41 -21.21 -1.51 3.92
CA ASP A 41 -21.21 -2.97 3.70
C ASP A 41 -19.86 -3.66 4.00
N ALA A 42 -18.79 -2.91 4.33
CA ALA A 42 -17.46 -3.48 4.62
C ALA A 42 -16.88 -4.37 3.51
N ARG A 43 -17.22 -4.12 2.24
CA ARG A 43 -16.89 -5.03 1.13
C ARG A 43 -15.38 -5.14 0.95
N GLY A 44 -14.66 -4.06 1.16
CA GLY A 44 -13.21 -4.02 1.04
C GLY A 44 -12.72 -4.32 -0.38
N CYS A 45 -11.46 -4.72 -0.51
CA CYS A 45 -10.86 -5.05 -1.80
C CYS A 45 -11.24 -6.46 -2.28
N MET A 46 -11.93 -6.55 -3.43
CA MET A 46 -12.24 -7.83 -4.10
C MET A 46 -10.99 -8.71 -4.28
N THR A 47 -9.87 -8.18 -4.79
CA THR A 47 -8.64 -8.98 -4.95
C THR A 47 -8.17 -9.58 -3.62
N VAL A 48 -8.25 -8.83 -2.52
CA VAL A 48 -7.86 -9.33 -1.19
C VAL A 48 -8.82 -10.41 -0.71
N ASN A 49 -10.13 -10.21 -0.86
CA ASN A 49 -11.12 -11.20 -0.46
C ASN A 49 -10.97 -12.50 -1.27
N CYS A 50 -10.90 -12.40 -2.61
CA CYS A 50 -10.72 -13.56 -3.47
C CYS A 50 -9.39 -14.27 -3.22
N LEU A 51 -8.31 -13.54 -2.92
CA LEU A 51 -7.03 -14.14 -2.56
C LEU A 51 -7.11 -14.91 -1.23
N ALA A 52 -7.91 -14.43 -0.26
CA ALA A 52 -8.13 -15.12 1.01
C ALA A 52 -8.98 -16.40 0.85
N GLU A 53 -9.85 -16.45 -0.16
CA GLU A 53 -10.69 -17.60 -0.50
C GLU A 53 -10.04 -18.54 -1.53
N SER A 54 -8.87 -18.18 -2.06
CA SER A 54 -8.13 -18.97 -3.03
C SER A 54 -7.81 -20.35 -2.45
N SER A 55 -8.35 -21.39 -3.08
CA SER A 55 -8.27 -22.78 -2.60
C SER A 55 -7.43 -23.67 -3.50
N GLY A 56 -6.88 -23.15 -4.61
CA GLY A 56 -6.23 -23.95 -5.66
C GLY A 56 -7.21 -24.68 -6.57
N SER A 57 -8.53 -24.52 -6.36
CA SER A 57 -9.57 -25.23 -7.12
C SER A 57 -9.85 -24.60 -8.49
N ASN A 58 -9.41 -23.36 -8.72
CA ASN A 58 -9.47 -22.71 -10.03
C ASN A 58 -8.11 -22.06 -10.34
N PRO A 59 -7.17 -22.82 -10.94
CA PRO A 59 -5.80 -22.36 -11.17
C PRO A 59 -5.69 -21.10 -12.04
N GLU A 60 -6.66 -20.87 -12.93
CA GLU A 60 -6.66 -19.68 -13.80
C GLU A 60 -6.99 -18.42 -12.99
N ILE A 61 -8.04 -18.47 -12.15
CA ILE A 61 -8.41 -17.35 -11.27
C ILE A 61 -7.33 -17.13 -10.21
N ASP A 62 -6.83 -18.21 -9.61
CA ASP A 62 -5.77 -18.12 -8.60
C ASP A 62 -4.50 -17.50 -9.19
N GLY A 63 -4.12 -17.91 -10.40
CA GLY A 63 -2.99 -17.34 -11.14
C GLY A 63 -3.18 -15.85 -11.46
N LEU A 64 -4.39 -15.42 -11.82
CA LEU A 64 -4.72 -14.02 -12.05
C LEU A 64 -4.59 -13.19 -10.76
N LEU A 65 -5.12 -13.68 -9.64
CA LEU A 65 -5.05 -12.99 -8.34
C LEU A 65 -3.61 -12.83 -7.84
N VAL A 66 -2.78 -13.87 -8.02
CA VAL A 66 -1.35 -13.83 -7.74
C VAL A 66 -0.68 -12.78 -8.61
N SER A 67 -0.92 -12.79 -9.93
CA SER A 67 -0.32 -11.85 -10.88
C SER A 67 -0.68 -10.39 -10.57
N LEU A 68 -1.93 -10.12 -10.20
CA LEU A 68 -2.38 -8.78 -9.78
C LEU A 68 -1.66 -8.32 -8.51
N THR A 69 -1.51 -9.21 -7.54
CA THR A 69 -0.81 -8.91 -6.28
C THR A 69 0.68 -8.67 -6.51
N GLU A 70 1.33 -9.49 -7.34
CA GLU A 70 2.72 -9.30 -7.73
C GLU A 70 2.96 -7.98 -8.46
N ALA A 71 2.07 -7.62 -9.39
CA ALA A 71 2.12 -6.33 -10.08
C ALA A 71 2.02 -5.15 -9.11
N SER A 72 1.14 -5.23 -8.11
CA SER A 72 1.04 -4.21 -7.05
C SER A 72 2.35 -4.10 -6.25
N ILE A 73 2.95 -5.22 -5.88
CA ILE A 73 4.22 -5.22 -5.17
C ILE A 73 5.34 -4.60 -6.02
N ASP A 74 5.38 -4.88 -7.31
CA ASP A 74 6.38 -4.31 -8.22
C ASP A 74 6.19 -2.80 -8.43
N ARG A 75 4.94 -2.30 -8.43
CA ARG A 75 4.64 -0.87 -8.39
C ARG A 75 5.18 -0.22 -7.12
N PHE A 76 4.91 -0.80 -5.95
CA PHE A 76 5.47 -0.31 -4.68
C PHE A 76 7.00 -0.31 -4.69
N ALA A 77 7.63 -1.38 -5.18
CA ALA A 77 9.08 -1.46 -5.27
C ALA A 77 9.66 -0.35 -6.17
N SER A 78 8.98 -0.06 -7.27
CA SER A 78 9.36 1.00 -8.21
C SER A 78 9.23 2.40 -7.59
N LEU A 79 8.13 2.67 -6.88
CA LEU A 79 7.96 3.92 -6.12
C LEU A 79 9.04 4.10 -5.05
N LEU A 80 9.37 3.04 -4.31
CA LEU A 80 10.44 3.09 -3.30
C LEU A 80 11.83 3.33 -3.91
N ARG A 81 12.10 2.80 -5.12
CA ARG A 81 13.33 3.16 -5.85
C ARG A 81 13.38 4.64 -6.21
N VAL A 82 12.24 5.23 -6.61
CA VAL A 82 12.15 6.68 -6.87
C VAL A 82 12.42 7.48 -5.60
N ALA A 83 11.79 7.11 -4.48
CA ALA A 83 12.03 7.72 -3.17
C ALA A 83 13.52 7.69 -2.78
N ALA A 84 14.19 6.56 -3.00
CA ALA A 84 15.61 6.39 -2.72
C ALA A 84 16.52 7.22 -3.64
N LYS A 85 16.16 7.34 -4.93
CA LYS A 85 16.88 8.20 -5.88
C LYS A 85 16.82 9.67 -5.43
N ARG A 86 15.67 10.09 -4.91
CA ARG A 86 15.38 11.44 -4.38
C ARG A 86 15.89 11.68 -2.96
N GLY A 87 16.46 10.67 -2.31
CA GLY A 87 17.01 10.80 -0.96
C GLY A 87 15.98 10.73 0.17
N GLU A 88 14.69 10.48 -0.13
CA GLU A 88 13.63 10.32 0.89
C GLU A 88 13.87 9.11 1.79
N ILE A 89 14.50 8.04 1.24
CA ILE A 89 14.87 6.83 1.98
C ILE A 89 16.30 6.37 1.63
N PRO A 90 16.94 5.49 2.42
CA PRO A 90 18.28 4.98 2.11
C PRO A 90 18.36 4.23 0.79
N ARG A 91 19.34 4.57 -0.05
CA ARG A 91 19.67 3.87 -1.31
C ARG A 91 20.01 2.39 -1.13
N LYS A 92 20.64 2.04 -0.01
CA LYS A 92 20.96 0.65 0.37
C LYS A 92 19.79 0.01 1.13
N THR A 93 18.67 -0.15 0.45
CA THR A 93 17.45 -0.76 0.98
C THR A 93 17.03 -1.93 0.11
N ASN A 94 16.51 -3.00 0.71
CA ASN A 94 15.84 -4.04 -0.06
C ASN A 94 14.41 -3.58 -0.44
N PHE A 95 14.29 -2.99 -1.63
CA PHE A 95 13.03 -2.41 -2.11
C PHE A 95 11.91 -3.45 -2.23
N ARG A 96 12.23 -4.67 -2.68
CA ARG A 96 11.23 -5.74 -2.83
C ARG A 96 10.68 -6.20 -1.47
N LYS A 97 11.53 -6.31 -0.44
CA LYS A 97 11.09 -6.63 0.93
C LYS A 97 10.22 -5.53 1.52
N LYS A 98 10.59 -4.26 1.35
CA LYS A 98 9.75 -3.14 1.82
C LYS A 98 8.43 -3.05 1.07
N ALA A 99 8.45 -3.24 -0.24
CA ALA A 99 7.24 -3.27 -1.05
C ALA A 99 6.29 -4.40 -0.64
N LEU A 100 6.83 -5.59 -0.36
CA LEU A 100 6.06 -6.69 0.19
C LEU A 100 5.43 -6.32 1.54
N ALA A 101 6.18 -5.71 2.46
CA ALA A 101 5.65 -5.26 3.74
C ALA A 101 4.54 -4.21 3.59
N VAL A 102 4.66 -3.29 2.62
CA VAL A 102 3.61 -2.31 2.30
C VAL A 102 2.36 -3.02 1.74
N GLN A 103 2.52 -3.98 0.83
CA GLN A 103 1.41 -4.78 0.32
C GLN A 103 0.73 -5.58 1.45
N THR A 104 1.51 -6.19 2.36
CA THR A 104 0.97 -6.90 3.52
C THR A 104 0.15 -5.97 4.41
N LEU A 105 0.63 -4.76 4.66
CA LEU A 105 -0.13 -3.74 5.40
C LEU A 105 -1.44 -3.40 4.68
N LEU A 106 -1.40 -3.15 3.37
CA LEU A 106 -2.60 -2.86 2.59
C LEU A 106 -3.63 -3.99 2.65
N THR A 107 -3.19 -5.23 2.46
CA THR A 107 -4.03 -6.42 2.61
C THR A 107 -4.61 -6.53 4.02
N GLY A 108 -3.79 -6.31 5.05
CA GLY A 108 -4.20 -6.36 6.44
C GLY A 108 -5.25 -5.30 6.79
N ILE A 109 -5.08 -4.06 6.36
CA ILE A 109 -6.05 -2.97 6.59
C ILE A 109 -7.38 -3.27 5.90
N ASN A 110 -7.36 -3.82 4.68
CA ASN A 110 -8.58 -4.25 4.00
C ASN A 110 -9.37 -5.27 4.83
N LEU A 111 -8.70 -6.27 5.41
CA LEU A 111 -9.36 -7.26 6.25
C LEU A 111 -9.80 -6.67 7.60
N MET A 112 -8.92 -5.91 8.25
CA MET A 112 -9.19 -5.33 9.56
C MET A 112 -10.31 -4.29 9.54
N SER A 113 -10.55 -3.63 8.40
CA SER A 113 -11.68 -2.70 8.24
C SER A 113 -13.06 -3.34 8.42
N LYS A 114 -13.16 -4.68 8.39
CA LYS A 114 -14.40 -5.40 8.72
C LYS A 114 -14.68 -5.42 10.23
N VAL A 115 -13.65 -5.22 11.04
CA VAL A 115 -13.70 -5.27 12.51
C VAL A 115 -13.55 -3.87 13.11
N VAL A 116 -12.54 -3.13 12.64
CA VAL A 116 -12.23 -1.76 13.07
C VAL A 116 -12.85 -0.79 12.08
N ARG A 117 -13.93 -0.13 12.48
CA ARG A 117 -14.68 0.83 11.66
C ARG A 117 -14.26 2.29 11.86
N ASP A 118 -13.25 2.55 12.69
CA ASP A 118 -12.73 3.89 12.93
C ASP A 118 -11.53 4.19 12.00
N GLU A 119 -11.68 5.23 11.17
CA GLU A 119 -10.64 5.65 10.21
C GLU A 119 -9.33 6.02 10.92
N LYS A 120 -9.41 6.70 12.07
CA LYS A 120 -8.23 7.18 12.80
C LYS A 120 -7.47 6.02 13.42
N GLU A 121 -8.17 5.01 13.92
CA GLU A 121 -7.59 3.80 14.47
C GLU A 121 -6.86 3.01 13.38
N LEU A 122 -7.49 2.78 12.22
CA LEU A 122 -6.82 2.16 11.06
C LEU A 122 -5.59 2.96 10.61
N MET A 123 -5.71 4.29 10.55
CA MET A 123 -4.59 5.17 10.18
C MET A 123 -3.46 5.18 11.20
N SER A 124 -3.74 4.93 12.47
CA SER A 124 -2.71 4.79 13.50
C SER A 124 -1.83 3.56 13.24
N VAL A 125 -2.45 2.43 12.87
CA VAL A 125 -1.75 1.18 12.50
C VAL A 125 -0.87 1.38 11.27
N VAL A 126 -1.41 2.05 10.24
CA VAL A 126 -0.66 2.43 9.04
C VAL A 126 0.55 3.28 9.42
N SER A 127 0.33 4.35 10.19
CA SER A 127 1.37 5.31 10.56
C SER A 127 2.50 4.65 11.36
N GLN A 128 2.14 3.78 12.30
CA GLN A 128 3.09 3.00 13.10
C GLN A 128 3.91 2.06 12.22
N THR A 129 3.25 1.34 11.30
CA THR A 129 3.91 0.38 10.41
C THR A 129 4.83 1.08 9.41
N LEU A 130 4.37 2.13 8.74
CA LEU A 130 5.20 2.91 7.82
C LEU A 130 6.41 3.53 8.53
N SER A 131 6.23 4.01 9.77
CA SER A 131 7.34 4.55 10.56
C SER A 131 8.37 3.47 10.91
N GLY A 132 7.93 2.29 11.38
CA GLY A 132 8.80 1.16 11.65
C GLY A 132 9.52 0.63 10.40
N LEU A 133 8.90 0.78 9.23
CA LEU A 133 9.52 0.48 7.94
C LEU A 133 10.45 1.60 7.43
N GLY A 134 10.58 2.73 8.11
CA GLY A 134 11.40 3.84 7.60
C GLY A 134 10.77 4.56 6.40
N LEU A 135 9.45 4.47 6.24
CA LEU A 135 8.67 4.97 5.08
C LEU A 135 7.70 6.11 5.46
N SER A 136 7.86 6.72 6.64
CA SER A 136 7.09 7.90 7.03
C SER A 136 7.83 9.19 6.69
N ALA A 137 7.09 10.25 6.37
CA ALA A 137 7.67 11.57 6.08
C ALA A 137 8.45 12.17 7.27
N ALA A 138 8.17 11.73 8.50
CA ALA A 138 8.95 12.08 9.69
C ALA A 138 10.40 11.57 9.59
N ASN A 139 10.63 10.39 9.00
CA ASN A 139 11.96 9.81 8.82
C ASN A 139 12.78 10.49 7.71
N ALA A 140 12.13 11.19 6.78
CA ALA A 140 12.84 11.96 5.76
C ALA A 140 13.48 13.25 6.33
N ARG A 141 12.91 13.81 7.41
CA ARG A 141 13.38 15.06 8.04
C ARG A 141 14.46 14.88 9.09
N SER A 142 14.66 13.67 9.60
CA SER A 142 15.69 13.36 10.60
C SER A 142 17.06 13.06 10.00
N ARG A 143 17.20 13.07 8.66
CA ARG A 143 18.42 12.68 7.97
C ARG A 143 19.21 13.92 7.52
N PRO A 144 20.47 14.10 7.95
CA PRO A 144 21.30 15.18 7.45
C PRO A 144 21.54 15.01 5.94
N PRO A 145 21.66 16.11 5.17
CA PRO A 145 22.04 16.03 3.77
C PRO A 145 23.38 15.30 3.67
N THR A 146 23.42 14.23 2.86
CA THR A 146 24.69 13.58 2.53
C THR A 146 25.58 14.57 1.75
N PRO A 147 26.87 14.67 2.08
CA PRO A 147 27.82 15.53 1.36
C PRO A 147 27.98 15.09 -0.10
#